data_AF-A0A7C4UZU3-F1
#
_entry.id   AF-A0A7C4UZU3-F1
#
_cell.length_a   1.000
_cell.length_b   1.000
_cell.length_c   1.000
_cell.angle_alpha   90.00
_cell.angle_beta   90.00
_cell.angle_gamma   90.00
#
_symmetry.space_group_name_H-M   'P 1'
#
loop_
_entity.id
_entity.type
_entity.pdbx_description
1 polymer ?
#
loop_
_entity_poly.entity_id
_entity_poly.type
_entity_poly.pdbx_seq_one_letter_code
_entity_poly.pdbx_strand_id
1 'polypeptide(L)' 'MTIQEIEQAVAELSSKELARFRAWFEEFDAQVWDEQIERDAKSGKLDKIADKAIRNYQAGKAKEL' A
#
# COMPACT_ATOMS: atom_id res chain seq x y z
N MET A 1 -14.32 -10.80 -17.55
CA MET A 1 -13.97 -10.96 -16.13
C MET A 1 -14.43 -9.73 -15.39
N THR A 2 -15.54 -9.84 -14.67
CA THR A 2 -16.10 -8.82 -13.78
C THR A 2 -15.50 -8.97 -12.39
N ILE A 3 -15.65 -7.97 -11.52
CA ILE A 3 -15.22 -8.09 -10.12
C ILE A 3 -15.99 -9.20 -9.41
N GLN A 4 -17.29 -9.32 -9.71
CA GLN A 4 -18.15 -10.38 -9.16
C GLN A 4 -17.65 -11.77 -9.56
N GLU A 5 -17.17 -11.95 -10.79
CA GLU A 5 -16.59 -13.23 -11.23
C GLU A 5 -15.29 -13.57 -10.46
N ILE A 6 -14.48 -12.57 -10.12
CA ILE A 6 -13.27 -12.76 -9.31
C ILE A 6 -13.63 -13.09 -7.85
N GLU A 7 -14.57 -12.36 -7.27
CA GLU A 7 -15.06 -12.59 -5.90
C GLU A 7 -15.60 -14.02 -5.74
N GLN A 8 -16.41 -14.47 -6.70
CA GLN A 8 -16.93 -15.83 -6.72
C GLN A 8 -15.80 -16.87 -6.84
N ALA A 9 -14.84 -16.66 -7.74
CA ALA A 9 -13.71 -17.56 -7.89
C ALA A 9 -12.84 -17.65 -6.62
N VAL A 10 -12.65 -16.52 -5.91
CA VAL A 10 -11.93 -16.50 -4.63
C VAL A 10 -12.71 -17.20 -3.53
N ALA A 11 -14.04 -17.08 -3.51
CA ALA A 11 -14.91 -17.76 -2.54
C ALA A 11 -14.93 -19.29 -2.70
N GLU A 12 -14.65 -19.79 -3.90
CA GLU A 12 -14.60 -21.22 -4.22
C GLU A 12 -13.25 -21.88 -3.92
N LEU A 13 -12.21 -21.10 -3.55
CA LEU A 13 -10.89 -21.63 -3.23
C LEU A 13 -10.92 -22.52 -1.98
N SER A 14 -10.19 -23.64 -2.03
CA SER A 14 -9.91 -24.40 -0.81
C SER A 14 -9.09 -23.56 0.17
N SER A 15 -9.08 -23.92 1.46
CA SER A 15 -8.31 -23.19 2.48
C SER A 15 -6.82 -23.06 2.14
N LYS A 16 -6.23 -24.06 1.48
CA LYS A 16 -4.83 -24.05 1.04
C LYS A 16 -4.60 -23.07 -0.12
N GLU A 17 -5.50 -23.06 -1.10
CA GLU A 17 -5.42 -22.15 -2.24
C GLU A 17 -5.68 -20.72 -1.80
N LEU A 18 -6.63 -20.49 -0.90
CA LEU A 18 -6.91 -19.18 -0.32
C LEU A 18 -5.72 -18.64 0.47
N ALA A 19 -5.01 -19.48 1.23
CA ALA A 19 -3.78 -19.08 1.92
C ALA A 19 -2.68 -18.67 0.92
N ARG A 20 -2.51 -19.43 -0.17
CA ARG A 20 -1.56 -19.08 -1.24
C ARG A 20 -1.96 -17.78 -1.95
N PHE A 21 -3.25 -17.59 -2.22
CA PHE A 21 -3.78 -16.38 -2.84
C PHE A 21 -3.49 -15.15 -1.96
N ARG A 22 -3.75 -15.22 -0.65
CA ARG A 22 -3.48 -14.11 0.27
C ARG A 22 -2.00 -13.73 0.32
N ALA A 23 -1.11 -14.71 0.44
CA ALA A 23 0.33 -14.45 0.46
C ALA A 23 0.83 -13.77 -0.82
N TRP A 24 0.28 -14.17 -1.98
CA TRP A 24 0.59 -13.51 -3.24
C TRP A 24 -0.04 -12.11 -3.34
N PHE A 25 -1.29 -11.96 -2.91
CA PHE A 25 -2.03 -10.70 -3.00
C PHE A 25 -1.42 -9.61 -2.11
N GLU A 26 -0.89 -9.96 -0.94
CA GLU A 26 -0.14 -9.03 -0.07
C GLU A 26 1.07 -8.43 -0.79
N GLU A 27 1.87 -9.24 -1.48
CA GLU A 27 3.01 -8.76 -2.27
C GLU A 27 2.54 -7.91 -3.47
N PHE A 28 1.50 -8.36 -4.16
CA PHE A 28 0.95 -7.62 -5.29
C PHE A 28 0.42 -6.22 -4.87
N ASP A 29 -0.34 -6.16 -3.78
CA ASP A 29 -0.90 -4.90 -3.27
C ASP A 29 0.21 -3.98 -2.74
N ALA A 30 1.25 -4.53 -2.11
CA ALA A 30 2.44 -3.78 -1.72
C ALA A 30 3.14 -3.14 -2.94
N GLN A 31 3.31 -3.87 -4.04
CA GLN A 31 3.90 -3.32 -5.27
C GLN A 31 3.04 -2.21 -5.87
N VAL A 32 1.72 -2.39 -5.92
CA VAL A 32 0.79 -1.35 -6.39
C VAL A 32 0.86 -0.10 -5.51
N TRP A 33 0.98 -0.29 -4.19
CA TRP A 33 1.16 0.79 -3.24
C TRP A 33 2.47 1.54 -3.44
N ASP A 34 3.59 0.83 -3.61
CA ASP A 34 4.90 1.43 -3.88
C ASP A 34 4.87 2.30 -5.15
N GLU A 35 4.30 1.78 -6.24
CA GLU A 35 4.14 2.56 -7.46
C GLU A 35 3.28 3.82 -7.27
N GLN A 36 2.21 3.72 -6.47
CA GLN A 36 1.37 4.87 -6.16
C GLN A 36 2.12 5.91 -5.35
N ILE A 37 2.88 5.50 -4.33
CA ILE A 37 3.72 6.39 -3.52
C ILE A 37 4.74 7.09 -4.41
N GLU A 38 5.39 6.38 -5.33
CA GLU A 38 6.34 7.00 -6.26
C GLU A 38 5.68 8.05 -7.16
N ARG A 39 4.50 7.76 -7.70
CA ARG A 39 3.75 8.72 -8.54
C ARG A 39 3.32 9.94 -7.73
N ASP A 40 2.83 9.72 -6.51
CA ASP A 40 2.40 10.79 -5.62
C ASP A 40 3.60 11.65 -5.17
N ALA A 41 4.77 11.06 -4.95
CA ALA A 41 6.01 11.78 -4.68
C ALA A 41 6.46 12.62 -5.89
N LYS A 42 6.50 12.02 -7.09
CA LYS A 42 6.90 12.72 -8.33
C LYS A 42 5.95 13.87 -8.69
N SER A 43 4.67 13.77 -8.33
CA SER A 43 3.68 14.83 -8.56
C SER A 43 3.69 15.95 -7.51
N GLY A 44 4.53 15.85 -6.46
CA GLY A 44 4.59 16.81 -5.36
C GLY A 44 3.40 16.73 -4.39
N LYS A 45 2.54 15.72 -4.52
CA LYS A 45 1.37 15.54 -3.66
C LYS A 45 1.75 15.32 -2.19
N LEU A 46 2.92 14.74 -1.95
CA LEU A 46 3.42 14.43 -0.61
C LEU A 46 4.25 15.58 0.01
N ASP A 47 4.57 16.63 -0.74
CA ASP A 47 5.50 17.70 -0.30
C ASP A 47 5.04 18.39 0.98
N LYS A 48 3.75 18.71 1.09
CA LYS A 48 3.19 19.37 2.29
C LYS A 48 3.34 18.51 3.54
N ILE A 49 3.27 17.20 3.39
CA ILE A 49 3.40 16.24 4.49
C ILE A 49 4.88 16.12 4.87
N ALA A 50 5.77 16.01 3.88
CA ALA A 50 7.22 15.99 4.08
C ALA A 50 7.71 17.26 4.81
N ASP A 51 7.31 18.45 4.33
CA ASP A 51 7.64 19.73 4.95
C ASP A 51 7.18 19.82 6.41
N LYS A 52 5.98 19.31 6.71
CA LYS A 52 5.46 19.28 8.07
C LYS A 52 6.27 18.35 8.96
N ALA A 53 6.64 17.17 8.45
CA ALA A 53 7.47 16.22 9.18
C ALA A 53 8.84 16.82 9.50
N ILE A 54 9.50 17.46 8.53
CA ILE A 54 10.78 18.16 8.71
C ILE A 54 10.67 19.25 9.77
N ARG A 55 9.66 20.12 9.70
CA ARG A 55 9.45 21.18 10.70
C ARG A 55 9.23 20.61 12.11
N ASN A 56 8.47 19.52 12.23
CA ASN A 56 8.23 18.87 13.51
C ASN A 56 9.52 18.28 14.10
N TYR A 57 10.34 17.65 13.28
CA TYR A 57 11.64 17.11 13.70
C TYR A 57 12.58 18.24 14.18
N GLN A 58 12.70 19.31 13.40
CA GLN A 58 13.49 20.50 13.76
C GLN A 58 12.98 21.17 15.04
N ALA A 59 11.67 21.11 15.31
CA ALA A 59 11.06 21.62 16.54
C ALA A 59 11.19 20.66 17.75
N GLY A 60 11.91 19.54 17.63
CA GLY A 60 12.07 18.54 18.69
C GLY A 60 10.81 17.74 19.01
N LYS A 61 9.81 17.78 18.12
CA LYS A 61 8.52 17.05 18.28
C LYS A 61 8.55 15.63 17.71
N ALA A 62 9.63 15.27 17.03
CA ALA A 62 9.92 13.94 16.55
C ALA A 62 11.39 13.61 16.85
N LYS A 63 11.70 12.33 16.98
CA LYS A 63 13.04 11.81 17.24
C LYS A 63 13.28 10.57 16.39
N GLU A 64 14.55 10.22 16.23
CA GLU A 64 14.94 8.93 15.66
C GLU A 64 14.36 7.78 16.49
N LEU A 65 14.13 6.64 15.83
CA LEU A 65 13.58 5.44 16.42
C LEU A 65 14.56 4.77 17.39
#